data_AF-A0A2L2X866-F1
#
_entry.id   AF-A0A2L2X866-F1
#
_cell.length_a   1.000
_cell.length_b   1.000
_cell.length_c   1.000
_cell.angle_alpha   90.00
_cell.angle_beta   90.00
_cell.angle_gamma   90.00
#
_symmetry.space_group_name_H-M   'P 1'
#
loop_
_entity.id
_entity.type
_entity.pdbx_description
1 polymer ?
#
loop_
_entity_poly.entity_id
_entity_poly.type
_entity_poly.pdbx_seq_one_letter_code
_entity_poly.pdbx_strand_id
1 'polypeptide(L)'
;MNSGKKYKLLHIIEDGTGSTTLEVLLALSVLVFLTYGVIEYGVLQSKHQYAEHTMHKYKDRMRVEGYLTAADEAQLINEFNSFGCVVTDIQGPRESRGNPRVLRTMDLAASTITLRVTCRPQPEPLLVNRLIGSNTPGAAFRIIVGGGGLSERINP
;
A
#
# COMPACT_ATOMS: atom_id res chain seq x y z
N MET A 1 -25.20 -4.41 -52.90
CA MET A 1 -26.30 -4.01 -51.99
C MET A 1 -25.76 -3.94 -50.56
N ASN A 2 -24.87 -2.98 -50.25
CA ASN A 2 -24.28 -2.88 -48.91
C ASN A 2 -23.56 -1.53 -48.71
N SER A 3 -24.27 -0.46 -48.35
CA SER A 3 -23.62 0.79 -47.92
C SER A 3 -24.59 1.72 -47.17
N GLY A 4 -25.32 1.20 -46.18
CA GLY A 4 -26.34 1.97 -45.44
C GLY A 4 -26.11 2.11 -43.94
N LYS A 5 -25.13 1.39 -43.35
CA LYS A 5 -24.97 1.30 -41.89
C LYS A 5 -23.76 2.04 -41.31
N LYS A 6 -22.87 2.61 -42.11
CA LYS A 6 -21.60 3.21 -41.62
C LYS A 6 -21.71 4.67 -41.18
N TYR A 7 -22.82 5.37 -41.45
CA TYR A 7 -22.91 6.82 -41.22
C TYR A 7 -23.63 7.21 -39.93
N LYS A 8 -24.29 6.25 -39.25
CA LYS A 8 -25.12 6.54 -38.06
C LYS A 8 -24.32 6.82 -36.78
N LEU A 9 -23.03 6.42 -36.75
CA LEU A 9 -22.12 6.72 -35.64
C LEU A 9 -21.48 8.12 -35.75
N LEU A 10 -21.36 8.66 -36.96
CA LEU A 10 -20.75 9.97 -37.20
C LEU A 10 -21.76 11.13 -37.11
N HIS A 11 -23.05 10.87 -37.32
CA HIS A 11 -24.09 11.91 -37.30
C HIS A 11 -24.49 12.40 -35.90
N ILE A 12 -23.99 11.79 -34.82
CA ILE A 12 -24.25 12.25 -33.44
C ILE A 12 -23.43 13.50 -33.09
N ILE A 13 -22.47 13.89 -33.93
CA ILE A 13 -21.57 15.03 -33.68
C ILE A 13 -22.10 16.33 -34.31
N GLU A 14 -23.16 16.27 -35.12
CA GLU A 14 -23.61 17.40 -35.94
C GLU A 14 -25.05 17.81 -35.64
N ASP A 15 -25.37 18.07 -34.37
CA ASP A 15 -26.55 18.85 -33.99
C ASP A 15 -26.09 20.16 -33.33
N GLY A 16 -26.52 21.28 -33.93
CA GLY A 16 -26.12 22.67 -33.61
C GLY A 16 -26.59 23.20 -32.25
N THR A 17 -26.80 22.34 -31.27
CA THR A 17 -27.09 22.70 -29.88
C THR A 17 -25.96 22.17 -29.01
N GLY A 18 -25.23 23.06 -28.34
CA GLY A 18 -24.12 22.70 -27.43
C GLY A 18 -24.48 21.73 -26.30
N SER A 19 -25.74 21.32 -26.17
CA SER A 19 -26.25 20.30 -25.24
C SER A 19 -25.61 18.93 -25.47
N THR A 20 -25.56 18.43 -26.72
CA THR A 20 -25.02 17.08 -27.00
C THR A 20 -23.52 17.00 -26.72
N THR A 21 -22.78 18.07 -27.05
CA THR A 21 -21.34 18.16 -26.75
C THR A 21 -21.10 18.24 -25.24
N LEU A 22 -21.93 19.00 -24.51
CA LEU A 22 -21.85 19.10 -23.05
C LEU A 22 -22.13 17.75 -22.37
N GLU A 23 -23.17 17.03 -22.81
CA GLU A 23 -23.53 15.71 -22.27
C GLU A 23 -22.40 14.70 -22.46
N VAL A 24 -21.77 14.68 -23.64
CA VAL A 24 -20.62 13.81 -23.92
C VAL A 24 -19.42 14.19 -23.07
N LEU A 25 -19.12 15.49 -22.91
CA LEU A 25 -18.04 15.97 -22.06
C LEU A 25 -18.26 15.61 -20.58
N LEU A 26 -19.50 15.76 -20.09
CA LEU A 26 -19.85 15.37 -18.72
C LEU A 26 -19.70 13.87 -18.53
N ALA A 27 -20.26 13.05 -19.43
CA ALA A 27 -20.14 11.60 -19.37
C ALA A 27 -18.67 11.14 -19.40
N LEU A 28 -17.85 11.74 -20.28
CA LEU A 28 -16.43 11.44 -20.37
C LEU A 28 -15.67 11.86 -19.10
N SER A 29 -15.99 13.01 -18.53
CA SER A 29 -15.37 13.48 -17.28
C SER A 29 -15.63 12.53 -16.12
N VAL A 30 -16.86 12.03 -15.99
CA VAL A 30 -17.25 11.04 -14.97
C VAL A 30 -16.51 9.73 -15.22
N LEU A 31 -16.41 9.28 -16.47
CA LEU A 31 -15.72 8.04 -16.81
C LEU A 31 -14.22 8.11 -16.50
N VAL A 32 -13.56 9.23 -16.83
CA VAL A 32 -12.15 9.47 -16.47
C VAL A 32 -11.97 9.50 -14.96
N PHE A 33 -12.87 10.15 -14.23
CA PHE A 33 -12.81 10.18 -12.76
C PHE A 33 -12.92 8.79 -12.13
N LEU A 34 -13.86 7.96 -12.60
CA LEU A 34 -14.04 6.60 -12.09
C LEU A 34 -12.86 5.69 -12.42
N THR A 35 -12.34 5.77 -13.66
CA THR A 35 -11.18 4.96 -14.07
C THR A 35 -9.91 5.35 -13.31
N TYR A 36 -9.70 6.64 -13.04
CA TYR A 36 -8.58 7.09 -12.19
C TYR A 36 -8.67 6.50 -10.78
N GLY A 37 -9.85 6.46 -10.17
CA GLY A 37 -10.05 5.84 -8.85
C GLY A 37 -9.70 4.36 -8.81
N VAL A 38 -10.08 3.61 -9.84
CA VAL A 38 -9.72 2.18 -9.96
C VAL A 38 -8.21 1.98 -10.09
N ILE A 39 -7.55 2.78 -10.93
CA ILE A 39 -6.10 2.71 -11.12
C ILE A 39 -5.37 3.03 -9.81
N GLU A 40 -5.76 4.11 -9.13
CA GLU A 40 -5.15 4.53 -7.87
C GLU A 40 -5.30 3.46 -6.78
N TYR A 41 -6.49 2.87 -6.65
CA TYR A 41 -6.73 1.76 -5.74
C TYR A 41 -5.86 0.54 -6.08
N GLY A 42 -5.75 0.17 -7.36
CA GLY A 42 -4.92 -0.95 -7.81
C GLY A 42 -3.43 -0.79 -7.49
N VAL A 43 -2.89 0.42 -7.69
CA VAL A 43 -1.50 0.76 -7.32
C VAL A 43 -1.32 0.67 -5.80
N LEU A 44 -2.27 1.18 -5.03
CA LEU A 44 -2.21 1.15 -3.57
C LEU A 44 -2.26 -0.29 -3.03
N GLN A 45 -3.14 -1.13 -3.58
CA GLN A 45 -3.24 -2.55 -3.23
C GLN A 45 -1.94 -3.29 -3.55
N SER A 46 -1.33 -3.00 -4.71
CA SER A 46 -0.04 -3.57 -5.09
C SER A 46 1.06 -3.18 -4.08
N LYS A 47 1.16 -1.90 -3.71
CA LYS A 47 2.11 -1.44 -2.68
C LYS A 47 1.87 -2.11 -1.33
N HIS A 48 0.61 -2.33 -0.95
CA HIS A 48 0.28 -3.06 0.27
C HIS A 48 0.78 -4.50 0.23
N GLN A 49 0.57 -5.22 -0.88
CA GLN A 49 1.09 -6.59 -1.05
C GLN A 49 2.62 -6.65 -1.01
N TYR A 50 3.31 -5.71 -1.67
CA TYR A 50 4.77 -5.61 -1.58
C TYR A 50 5.24 -5.33 -0.15
N ALA A 51 4.55 -4.44 0.56
CA ALA A 51 4.85 -4.13 1.96
C ALA A 51 4.66 -5.35 2.87
N GLU A 52 3.56 -6.11 2.70
CA GLU A 52 3.32 -7.35 3.45
C GLU A 52 4.39 -8.40 3.18
N HIS A 53 4.70 -8.64 1.90
CA HIS A 53 5.71 -9.62 1.51
C HIS A 53 7.09 -9.27 2.08
N THR A 54 7.50 -8.00 1.94
CA THR A 54 8.78 -7.50 2.48
C THR A 54 8.80 -7.62 4.01
N MET A 55 7.72 -7.20 4.69
CA MET A 55 7.61 -7.33 6.14
C MET A 55 7.72 -8.79 6.58
N HIS A 56 7.05 -9.73 5.90
CA HIS A 56 7.11 -11.14 6.23
C HIS A 56 8.52 -11.74 6.03
N LYS A 57 9.21 -11.39 4.95
CA LYS A 57 10.61 -11.79 4.71
C LYS A 57 11.50 -11.42 5.91
N TYR A 58 11.43 -10.17 6.38
CA TYR A 58 12.23 -9.71 7.52
C TYR A 58 11.73 -10.24 8.86
N LYS A 59 10.41 -10.48 9.00
CA LYS A 59 9.84 -11.14 10.17
C LYS A 59 10.36 -12.57 10.32
N ASP A 60 10.51 -13.32 9.23
CA ASP A 60 11.03 -14.68 9.29
C ASP A 60 12.51 -14.71 9.66
N ARG A 61 13.31 -13.74 9.18
CA ARG A 61 14.69 -13.56 9.65
C ARG A 61 14.74 -13.19 11.14
N MET A 62 13.89 -12.25 11.55
CA MET A 62 13.69 -11.90 12.96
C MET A 62 13.26 -13.10 13.80
N ARG A 63 12.52 -14.05 13.23
CA ARG A 63 12.08 -15.27 13.92
C ARG A 63 13.26 -16.16 14.30
N VAL A 64 14.20 -16.32 13.38
CA VAL A 64 15.43 -17.12 13.58
C VAL A 64 16.40 -16.39 14.49
N GLU A 65 16.54 -15.08 14.31
CA GLU A 65 17.50 -14.28 15.06
C GLU A 65 16.99 -13.89 16.46
N GLY A 66 15.69 -13.67 16.65
CA GLY A 66 15.12 -13.22 17.92
C GLY A 66 14.93 -11.70 18.03
N TYR A 67 15.45 -10.90 17.10
CA TYR A 67 15.22 -9.46 16.97
C TYR A 67 15.52 -9.00 15.54
N LEU A 68 15.16 -7.76 15.18
CA LEU A 68 15.61 -7.13 13.93
C LEU A 68 17.04 -6.60 14.10
N THR A 69 18.01 -7.15 13.36
CA THR A 69 19.37 -6.60 13.36
C THR A 69 19.41 -5.22 12.74
N ALA A 70 20.43 -4.42 13.08
CA ALA A 70 20.61 -3.09 12.51
C ALA A 70 20.83 -3.14 10.97
N ALA A 71 21.51 -4.19 10.48
CA ALA A 71 21.69 -4.41 9.05
C ALA A 71 20.35 -4.70 8.36
N ASP A 72 19.53 -5.57 8.94
CA ASP A 72 18.23 -5.94 8.39
C ASP A 72 17.23 -4.79 8.46
N GLU A 73 17.27 -3.98 9.51
CA GLU A 73 16.47 -2.77 9.61
C GLU A 73 16.80 -1.78 8.48
N ALA A 74 18.09 -1.56 8.21
CA ALA A 74 18.51 -0.69 7.12
C ALA A 74 18.09 -1.26 5.75
N GLN A 75 18.23 -2.57 5.54
CA GLN A 75 17.81 -3.22 4.29
C GLN A 75 16.28 -3.18 4.11
N LEU A 76 15.51 -3.40 5.18
CA LEU A 76 14.05 -3.27 5.18
C LEU A 76 13.64 -1.86 4.75
N ILE A 77 14.23 -0.83 5.36
CA ILE A 77 13.93 0.56 5.01
C ILE A 77 14.26 0.84 3.54
N ASN A 78 15.39 0.35 3.04
CA ASN A 78 15.80 0.52 1.65
C ASN A 78 14.86 -0.19 0.67
N GLU A 79 14.44 -1.42 0.97
CA GLU A 79 13.48 -2.15 0.15
C GLU A 79 12.12 -1.43 0.11
N PHE A 80 11.64 -0.94 1.25
CA PHE A 80 10.41 -0.13 1.32
C PHE A 80 10.48 1.15 0.49
N ASN A 81 11.61 1.85 0.53
CA ASN A 81 11.84 3.03 -0.29
C ASN A 81 11.89 2.69 -1.80
N SER A 82 12.38 1.52 -2.19
CA SER A 82 12.52 1.13 -3.60
C SER A 82 11.19 1.02 -4.35
N PHE A 83 10.11 0.62 -3.68
CA PHE A 83 8.76 0.61 -4.25
C PHE A 83 7.93 1.86 -3.88
N GLY A 84 8.59 2.89 -3.36
CA GLY A 84 7.97 4.18 -3.02
C GLY A 84 6.99 4.07 -1.86
N CYS A 85 7.35 3.36 -0.79
CA CYS A 85 6.63 3.44 0.49
C CYS A 85 7.60 3.81 1.61
N VAL A 86 7.66 5.10 1.94
CA VAL A 86 8.64 5.62 2.90
C VAL A 86 8.28 5.15 4.31
N VAL A 87 9.19 4.41 4.96
CA VAL A 87 8.97 3.91 6.32
C VAL A 87 8.95 5.08 7.30
N THR A 88 7.88 5.18 8.09
CA THR A 88 7.72 6.19 9.14
C THR A 88 7.88 5.63 10.53
N ASP A 89 7.54 4.35 10.73
CA ASP A 89 7.66 3.69 12.02
C ASP A 89 7.87 2.18 11.85
N ILE A 90 8.67 1.60 12.75
CA ILE A 90 8.91 0.16 12.86
C ILE A 90 8.75 -0.21 14.34
N GLN A 91 7.86 -1.15 14.62
CA GLN A 91 7.59 -1.67 15.96
C GLN A 91 7.99 -3.13 16.03
N GLY A 92 8.67 -3.50 17.11
CA GLY A 92 9.20 -4.84 17.35
C GLY A 92 10.53 -4.81 18.12
N PRO A 93 11.04 -5.98 18.53
CA PRO A 93 12.36 -6.11 19.12
C PRO A 93 13.44 -5.73 18.09
N ARG A 94 14.21 -4.68 18.36
CA ARG A 94 15.25 -4.17 17.46
C ARG A 94 16.58 -3.99 18.17
N GLU A 95 17.64 -4.41 17.50
CA GLU A 95 19.02 -4.19 17.95
C GLU A 95 19.36 -2.71 18.05
N SER A 96 18.95 -1.91 17.06
CA SER A 96 19.20 -0.46 17.01
C SER A 96 18.62 0.31 18.20
N ARG A 97 17.59 -0.23 18.85
CA ARG A 97 16.94 0.33 20.04
C ARG A 97 17.46 -0.26 21.35
N GLY A 98 18.43 -1.18 21.28
CA GLY A 98 18.97 -1.89 22.43
C GLY A 98 18.00 -2.92 23.02
N ASN A 99 17.02 -3.39 22.25
CA ASN A 99 16.07 -4.38 22.76
C ASN A 99 16.75 -5.73 22.95
N PRO A 100 16.37 -6.50 23.99
CA PRO A 100 16.88 -7.84 24.18
C PRO A 100 16.40 -8.78 23.07
N ARG A 101 17.20 -9.81 22.80
CA ARG A 101 16.84 -10.89 21.89
C ARG A 101 15.72 -11.71 22.50
N VAL A 102 14.64 -11.89 21.74
CA VAL A 102 13.51 -12.74 22.12
C VAL A 102 13.90 -14.19 21.89
N LEU A 103 13.85 -14.99 22.94
CA LEU A 103 14.21 -16.40 22.91
C LEU A 103 12.97 -17.30 22.96
N ARG A 104 13.06 -18.47 22.35
CA ARG A 104 12.09 -19.55 22.47
C ARG A 104 12.20 -20.14 23.87
N THR A 105 11.17 -19.93 24.67
CA THR A 105 11.00 -20.47 26.02
C THR A 105 9.68 -21.23 26.14
N MET A 106 9.44 -21.88 27.28
CA MET A 106 8.16 -22.53 27.57
C MET A 106 7.01 -21.52 27.72
N ASP A 107 7.32 -20.25 28.00
CA ASP A 107 6.36 -19.16 27.98
C ASP A 107 6.17 -18.64 26.55
N LEU A 108 4.96 -18.81 26.02
CA LEU A 108 4.60 -18.36 24.67
C LEU A 108 4.63 -16.83 24.57
N ALA A 109 4.27 -16.11 25.63
CA ALA A 109 4.25 -14.65 25.61
C ALA A 109 5.68 -14.10 25.51
N ALA A 110 6.60 -14.61 26.34
CA ALA A 110 8.02 -14.27 26.26
C ALA A 110 8.70 -14.74 24.98
N SER A 111 8.14 -15.72 24.27
CA SER A 111 8.65 -16.22 22.99
C SER A 111 8.08 -15.50 21.77
N THR A 112 7.12 -14.59 21.94
CA THR A 112 6.41 -13.96 20.83
C THR A 112 7.23 -12.80 20.25
N ILE A 113 7.42 -12.85 18.94
CA ILE A 113 8.04 -11.80 18.13
C ILE A 113 6.97 -11.15 17.29
N THR A 114 6.97 -9.82 17.29
CA THR A 114 6.09 -9.02 16.44
C THR A 114 6.91 -8.04 15.63
N LEU A 115 6.54 -7.90 14.36
CA LEU A 115 7.05 -6.86 13.48
C LEU A 115 5.85 -6.12 12.90
N ARG A 116 5.81 -4.81 13.08
CA ARG A 116 4.84 -3.92 12.44
C ARG A 116 5.59 -2.77 11.79
N VAL A 117 5.31 -2.54 10.52
CA VAL A 117 5.91 -1.47 9.72
C VAL A 117 4.80 -0.54 9.26
N THR A 118 5.00 0.75 9.50
CA THR A 118 4.14 1.81 9.00
C THR A 118 4.90 2.57 7.92
N CYS A 119 4.34 2.68 6.73
CA CYS A 119 4.91 3.43 5.62
C CYS A 119 3.91 4.39 4.98
N ARG A 120 4.42 5.45 4.35
CA ARG A 120 3.67 6.42 3.57
C ARG A 120 3.91 6.15 2.08
N PRO A 121 2.89 5.77 1.30
CA PRO A 121 3.05 5.56 -0.13
C PRO A 121 3.33 6.90 -0.84
N GLN A 122 4.23 6.85 -1.82
CA GLN A 122 4.54 7.92 -2.76
C GLN A 122 4.32 7.43 -4.21
N PRO A 123 3.55 8.16 -5.04
CA PRO A 123 2.75 9.34 -4.69
C PRO A 123 1.62 9.02 -3.70
N GLU A 124 1.13 10.04 -2.98
CA GLU A 124 0.01 9.88 -2.06
C GLU A 124 -1.30 9.75 -2.85
N PRO A 125 -2.17 8.77 -2.51
CA PRO A 125 -3.45 8.62 -3.19
C PRO A 125 -4.35 9.83 -2.92
N LEU A 126 -4.89 10.41 -3.98
CA LEU A 126 -5.72 11.61 -3.98
C LEU A 126 -7.19 11.30 -3.66
N LEU A 127 -7.75 10.23 -4.24
CA LEU A 127 -9.16 9.90 -4.14
C LEU A 127 -9.46 9.02 -2.93
N VAL A 128 -8.62 8.03 -2.63
CA VAL A 128 -8.82 7.15 -1.46
C VAL A 128 -8.87 7.96 -0.16
N ASN A 129 -8.01 8.96 -0.01
CA ASN A 129 -7.98 9.83 1.16
C ASN A 129 -9.20 10.74 1.30
N ARG A 130 -9.78 11.17 0.17
CA ARG A 130 -10.90 12.13 0.15
C ARG A 130 -12.28 11.46 0.17
N LEU A 131 -12.43 10.30 -0.47
CA LEU A 131 -13.72 9.60 -0.60
C LEU A 131 -14.08 8.76 0.64
N ILE A 132 -13.09 8.22 1.36
CA ILE A 132 -13.31 7.36 2.53
C ILE A 132 -13.48 8.18 3.83
N GLY A 133 -13.50 9.51 3.75
CA GLY A 133 -13.87 10.35 4.89
C GLY A 133 -12.90 10.24 6.07
N SER A 134 -11.59 10.25 5.80
CA SER A 134 -10.59 10.46 6.85
C SER A 134 -10.89 11.80 7.53
N ASN A 135 -11.48 11.75 8.73
CA ASN A 135 -11.89 12.90 9.54
C ASN A 135 -10.72 13.65 10.18
N THR A 136 -9.50 13.43 9.72
CA THR A 136 -8.30 14.13 10.16
C THR A 136 -7.74 14.98 9.03
N PRO A 137 -8.11 16.27 8.97
CA PRO A 137 -7.47 17.22 8.06
C PRO A 137 -5.95 17.15 8.23
N GLY A 138 -5.22 16.84 7.16
CA GLY A 138 -3.76 16.80 7.15
C GLY A 138 -3.11 15.48 7.61
N ALA A 139 -3.88 14.44 7.97
CA ALA A 139 -3.30 13.13 8.21
C ALA A 139 -2.91 12.46 6.88
N ALA A 140 -1.61 12.35 6.65
CA ALA A 140 -0.99 11.56 5.61
C ALA A 140 -1.59 10.13 5.53
N PHE A 141 -1.95 9.67 4.34
CA PHE A 141 -2.32 8.25 4.14
C PHE A 141 -1.14 7.35 4.55
N ARG A 142 -1.42 6.25 5.28
CA ARG A 142 -0.42 5.30 5.76
C ARG A 142 -0.84 3.87 5.45
N ILE A 143 0.11 3.08 4.96
CA ILE A 143 0.01 1.63 4.91
C ILE A 143 0.62 1.08 6.19
N ILE A 144 -0.13 0.24 6.89
CA ILE A 144 0.33 -0.44 8.09
C ILE A 144 0.27 -1.94 7.81
N VAL A 145 1.42 -2.60 7.89
CA VAL A 145 1.54 -4.05 7.74
C VAL A 145 2.20 -4.60 8.99
N GLY A 146 1.78 -5.78 9.44
CA GLY A 146 2.41 -6.40 10.59
C GLY A 146 2.01 -7.85 10.76
N GLY A 147 2.76 -8.54 11.60
CA GLY A 147 2.51 -9.93 11.94
C GLY A 147 3.23 -10.35 13.20
N GLY A 148 2.71 -11.41 13.82
CA GLY A 148 3.36 -12.11 14.92
C GLY A 148 3.97 -13.44 14.48
N GLY A 149 4.78 -14.01 15.37
CA GLY A 149 5.32 -15.36 15.28
C GLY A 149 6.02 -15.74 16.59
N LEU A 150 6.36 -17.00 16.74
CA LEU A 150 7.19 -17.46 17.86
C LEU A 150 8.66 -17.43 17.43
N SER A 151 9.54 -16.90 18.29
CA SER A 151 10.98 -16.99 18.11
C SER A 151 11.42 -18.44 17.96
N GLU A 152 12.40 -18.72 17.11
CA GLU A 152 13.05 -20.03 17.02
C GLU A 152 14.38 -20.06 17.78
N ARG A 153 14.85 -18.90 18.25
CA ARG A 153 16.15 -18.73 18.89
C ARG A 153 16.15 -19.32 20.32
N ILE A 154 16.93 -20.36 20.60
CA ILE A 154 16.94 -20.99 21.94
C ILE A 154 18.05 -20.44 22.85
N ASN A 155 19.14 -19.89 22.29
CA ASN A 155 20.31 -19.40 23.03
C ASN A 155 20.76 -18.01 22.51
N PRO A 156 21.18 -17.07 23.39
CA PRO A 156 21.80 -15.79 23.01
C PRO A 156 22.91 -15.91 21.98
#